data_AF-A0A381Y220-F1
#
_entry.id   AF-A0A381Y220-F1
#
_cell.length_a   1.000
_cell.length_b   1.000
_cell.length_c   1.000
_cell.angle_alpha   90.00
_cell.angle_beta   90.00
_cell.angle_gamma   90.00
#
_symmetry.space_group_name_H-M   'P 1'
#
loop_
_entity.id
_entity.type
_entity.pdbx_description
1 polymer ?
#
loop_
_entity_poly.entity_id
_entity_poly.type
_entity_poly.pdbx_seq_one_letter_code
_entity_poly.pdbx_strand_id
1 'polypeptide(L)'
;MFVTESEMRMHYATEVSGKTAFIGSFYEVLKGETSVLIDRLEVTQIEFETRSDGVKYCRLWGQVTKSEEECYLLVYECDPIYSD
;
A
#
# COMPACT_ATOMS: atom_id res chain seq x y z
N MET A 1 3.11 5.82 0.26
CA MET A 1 2.66 7.22 0.06
C MET A 1 2.33 7.79 1.42
N PHE A 2 2.71 9.04 1.68
CA PHE A 2 2.40 9.78 2.89
C PHE A 2 1.60 11.02 2.49
N VAL A 3 0.46 11.26 3.15
CA VAL A 3 -0.45 12.35 2.82
C VAL A 3 -0.83 13.08 4.11
N THR A 4 -0.54 14.38 4.16
CA THR A 4 -1.07 15.29 5.17
C THR A 4 -2.10 16.23 4.52
N GLU A 5 -2.75 17.07 5.33
CA GLU A 5 -3.65 18.11 4.82
C GLU A 5 -2.96 19.12 3.89
N SER A 6 -1.63 19.29 4.01
CA SER A 6 -0.86 20.31 3.30
C SER A 6 0.11 19.75 2.24
N GLU A 7 0.47 18.47 2.32
CA GLU A 7 1.49 17.87 1.44
C GLU A 7 1.21 16.40 1.12
N MET A 8 1.39 16.03 -0.15
CA MET A 8 1.45 14.64 -0.58
C MET A 8 2.88 14.29 -0.96
N ARG A 9 3.48 13.31 -0.27
CA ARG A 9 4.79 12.74 -0.59
C ARG A 9 4.66 11.31 -1.09
N MET A 10 5.06 11.09 -2.34
CA MET A 10 5.20 9.75 -2.92
C MET A 10 6.66 9.32 -2.88
N HIS A 11 6.98 8.30 -2.09
CA HIS A 11 8.34 7.75 -2.00
C HIS A 11 8.66 6.78 -3.13
N TYR A 12 7.65 6.06 -3.64
CA TYR A 12 7.77 5.07 -4.72
C TYR A 12 6.39 4.77 -5.31
N ALA A 13 6.39 4.34 -6.58
CA ALA A 13 5.23 3.75 -7.26
C ALA A 13 5.60 2.30 -7.62
N THR A 14 4.72 1.36 -7.36
CA THR A 14 4.93 -0.07 -7.60
C THR A 14 3.69 -0.68 -8.22
N GLU A 15 3.88 -1.61 -9.16
CA GLU A 15 2.80 -2.42 -9.72
C GLU A 15 2.72 -3.73 -8.92
N VAL A 16 1.53 -4.01 -8.38
CA VAL A 16 1.28 -5.25 -7.62
C VAL A 16 0.35 -6.13 -8.44
N SER A 17 0.90 -7.17 -9.08
CA SER A 17 0.11 -8.11 -9.87
C SER A 17 -0.45 -9.23 -8.98
N GLY A 18 -1.77 -9.29 -8.80
CA GLY A 18 -2.51 -10.51 -8.43
C GLY A 18 -2.18 -11.14 -7.07
N LYS A 19 -2.04 -10.36 -6.00
CA LYS A 19 -1.72 -10.89 -4.66
C LYS A 19 -2.78 -10.55 -3.62
N THR A 20 -2.98 -11.46 -2.67
CA THR A 20 -3.78 -11.21 -1.47
C THR A 20 -2.95 -10.48 -0.42
N ALA A 21 -3.54 -9.47 0.22
CA ALA A 21 -2.98 -8.75 1.37
C ALA A 21 -3.62 -9.21 2.67
N PHE A 22 -2.84 -9.25 3.75
CA PHE A 22 -3.33 -9.57 5.09
C PHE A 22 -2.68 -8.65 6.13
N ILE A 23 -3.41 -8.32 7.19
CA ILE A 23 -2.85 -7.63 8.36
C ILE A 23 -1.76 -8.52 8.98
N GLY A 24 -0.61 -7.93 9.32
CA GLY A 24 0.59 -8.62 9.82
C GLY A 24 1.49 -9.22 8.72
N SER A 25 1.13 -9.08 7.45
CA SER A 25 2.00 -9.46 6.34
C SER A 25 3.02 -8.36 6.01
N PHE A 26 4.09 -8.74 5.31
CA PHE A 26 5.10 -7.80 4.81
C PHE A 26 5.01 -7.66 3.29
N TYR A 27 5.01 -6.42 2.81
CA TYR A 27 5.17 -6.07 1.41
C TYR A 27 6.57 -5.53 1.17
N GLU A 28 7.32 -6.22 0.33
CA GLU A 28 8.66 -5.80 -0.08
C GLU A 28 8.58 -4.97 -1.37
N VAL A 29 9.23 -3.82 -1.35
CA VAL A 29 9.38 -2.94 -2.51
C VAL A 29 10.78 -3.19 -3.08
N LEU A 30 10.83 -3.82 -4.25
CA LEU A 30 12.06 -4.12 -4.96
C LEU A 30 12.37 -3.03 -5.99
N LYS A 31 13.65 -2.79 -6.26
CA LYS A 31 14.07 -2.00 -7.41
C LYS A 31 13.75 -2.79 -8.68
N GLY A 32 13.03 -2.15 -9.61
CA GLY A 32 12.56 -2.77 -10.85
C GLY A 32 13.63 -3.57 -11.58
N GLU A 33 13.26 -4.74 -12.06
CA GLU A 33 14.14 -5.71 -12.75
C GLU A 33 15.34 -6.21 -11.92
N THR A 34 15.33 -6.01 -10.60
CA THR A 34 16.39 -6.50 -9.70
C THR A 34 15.82 -7.17 -8.45
N SER A 35 16.67 -7.89 -7.72
CA SER A 35 16.37 -8.44 -6.40
C SER A 35 16.74 -7.49 -5.24
N VAL A 36 17.05 -6.22 -5.54
CA VAL A 36 17.46 -5.25 -4.52
C VAL A 36 16.24 -4.74 -3.78
N LEU A 37 16.15 -5.02 -2.48
CA LEU A 37 15.14 -4.49 -1.59
C LEU A 37 15.36 -2.99 -1.36
N ILE A 38 14.37 -2.17 -1.72
CA ILE A 38 14.36 -0.73 -1.47
C ILE A 38 13.68 -0.43 -0.13
N ASP A 39 12.57 -1.09 0.16
CA ASP A 39 11.81 -0.86 1.38
C ASP A 39 10.91 -2.06 1.72
N ARG A 40 10.37 -2.04 2.93
CA ARG A 40 9.40 -3.01 3.41
C ARG A 40 8.29 -2.28 4.15
N LEU A 41 7.04 -2.66 3.89
CA LEU A 41 5.87 -2.20 4.61
C LEU A 41 5.24 -3.37 5.37
N GLU A 42 5.15 -3.26 6.69
CA GLU A 42 4.36 -4.16 7.53
C GLU A 42 2.91 -3.69 7.55
N VAL A 43 1.97 -4.52 7.08
CA VAL A 43 0.57 -4.11 6.97
C VAL A 43 -0.10 -4.12 8.34
N THR A 44 -0.46 -2.94 8.84
CA THR A 44 -1.14 -2.76 10.13
C THR A 44 -2.65 -2.61 9.96
N GLN A 45 -3.08 -2.02 8.84
CA GLN A 45 -4.47 -1.77 8.54
C GLN A 45 -4.74 -1.84 7.03
N ILE A 46 -5.96 -2.26 6.67
CA ILE A 46 -6.45 -2.24 5.29
C ILE A 46 -7.72 -1.41 5.28
N GLU A 47 -7.71 -0.34 4.48
CA GLU A 47 -8.87 0.52 4.24
C GLU A 47 -9.41 0.26 2.84
N PHE A 48 -10.70 0.01 2.70
CA PHE A 48 -11.36 -0.22 1.41
C PHE A 48 -12.26 0.96 1.07
N GLU A 49 -12.20 1.42 -0.18
CA GLU A 49 -13.00 2.56 -0.62
C GLU A 49 -13.29 2.49 -2.13
N THR A 50 -14.21 3.33 -2.57
CA THR A 50 -14.60 3.44 -3.98
C THR A 50 -14.44 4.88 -4.43
N ARG A 51 -13.68 5.09 -5.51
CA ARG A 51 -13.53 6.41 -6.14
C ARG A 51 -14.86 6.88 -6.73
N SER A 52 -14.97 8.19 -6.98
CA SER A 52 -16.14 8.80 -7.61
C SER A 52 -16.47 8.25 -9.01
N ASP A 53 -15.49 7.66 -9.70
CA ASP A 53 -15.64 6.99 -11.00
C ASP A 53 -16.05 5.51 -10.88
N GLY A 54 -16.30 5.01 -9.68
CA GLY A 54 -16.72 3.64 -9.41
C GLY A 54 -15.57 2.63 -9.27
N VAL A 55 -14.31 3.05 -9.45
CA VAL A 55 -13.15 2.16 -9.29
C VAL A 55 -12.91 1.90 -7.81
N LYS A 56 -12.97 0.62 -7.41
CA LYS A 56 -12.59 0.17 -6.07
C LYS A 56 -11.09 0.24 -5.87
N TYR A 57 -10.67 0.63 -4.67
CA TYR A 57 -9.29 0.60 -4.24
C TYR A 57 -9.20 0.24 -2.77
N CYS A 58 -8.01 -0.19 -2.36
CA CYS A 58 -7.66 -0.27 -0.95
C CYS A 58 -6.35 0.47 -0.66
N ARG A 59 -6.22 0.98 0.56
CA ARG A 59 -4.97 1.49 1.12
C ARG A 59 -4.45 0.46 2.11
N LEU A 60 -3.26 -0.08 1.83
CA LEU A 60 -2.53 -0.95 2.76
C LEU A 60 -1.65 -0.06 3.61
N TRP A 61 -2.12 0.30 4.79
CA TRP A 61 -1.41 1.14 5.75
C TRP A 61 -0.36 0.33 6.52
N GLY A 62 0.75 0.97 6.85
CA GLY A 62 1.85 0.32 7.53
C GLY A 62 3.06 1.20 7.76
N GLN A 63 3.97 0.70 8.61
CA GLN A 63 5.25 1.34 8.85
C GLN A 63 6.23 0.95 7.75
N VAL A 64 6.86 1.94 7.14
CA VAL A 64 8.01 1.74 6.23
C VAL A 64 9.32 1.95 6.96
N THR A 65 10.36 1.27 6.51
CA THR A 65 11.68 1.31 7.18
C THR A 65 12.35 2.69 7.14
N LYS A 66 11.96 3.52 6.17
CA LYS A 66 12.61 4.79 5.82
C LYS A 66 11.89 6.05 6.31
N SER A 67 10.81 5.89 7.07
CA SER A 67 10.00 6.98 7.60
C SER A 67 9.60 6.66 9.03
N GLU A 68 9.47 7.67 9.88
CA GLU A 68 8.81 7.55 11.18
C GLU A 68 7.28 7.67 11.05
N GLU A 69 6.81 8.22 9.93
CA GLU A 69 5.39 8.38 9.62
C GLU A 69 4.79 7.11 9.00
N GLU A 70 3.53 6.83 9.34
CA GLU A 70 2.76 5.75 8.70
C GLU A 70 2.55 6.06 7.21
N CYS A 71 2.75 5.05 6.38
CA CYS A 71 2.63 5.15 4.93
C CYS A 71 1.63 4.12 4.43
N TYR A 72 1.14 4.31 3.21
CA TYR A 72 0.32 3.28 2.55
C TYR A 72 0.73 2.95 1.13
N LEU A 73 0.40 1.73 0.72
CA LEU A 73 0.32 1.34 -0.69
C LEU A 73 -1.11 1.56 -1.18
N LEU A 74 -1.25 2.26 -2.31
CA LEU A 74 -2.54 2.37 -2.99
C LEU A 74 -2.67 1.23 -3.99
N VAL A 75 -3.72 0.43 -3.86
CA VAL A 75 -3.97 -0.74 -4.71
C VAL A 75 -5.33 -0.60 -5.36
N TYR A 76 -5.37 -0.66 -6.70
CA TYR A 76 -6.62 -0.66 -7.46
C TYR A 76 -7.16 -2.08 -7.63
N GLU A 77 -8.46 -2.19 -7.92
CA GLU A 77 -9.13 -3.49 -8.11
C GLU A 77 -8.97 -4.42 -6.89
N CYS A 78 -9.08 -3.82 -5.71
CA CYS A 78 -8.93 -4.49 -4.43
C CYS A 78 -10.30 -4.73 -3.79
N ASP A 79 -10.59 -5.98 -3.46
CA ASP A 79 -11.84 -6.39 -2.82
C ASP A 79 -11.56 -7.13 -1.50
N PRO A 80 -12.42 -6.95 -0.48
CA PRO A 80 -12.33 -7.72 0.75
C PRO A 80 -12.66 -9.20 0.46
N ILE A 81 -11.81 -10.12 0.94
CA ILE A 81 -12.05 -11.56 0.82
C ILE A 81 -13.02 -12.05 1.92
N TYR A 82 -13.02 -11.36 3.07
CA TYR A 82 -13.96 -11.58 4.16
C TYR A 82 -14.57 -10.23 4.53
N SER A 83 -15.90 -10.19 4.58
CA SER A 83 -16.69 -9.08 5.12
C SER A 83 -17.69 -9.67 6.10
N ASP A 84 -17.69 -9.19 7.35
CA ASP A 84 -18.76 -9.47 8.31
C ASP A 84 -20.09 -8.82 7.88
#